data_AF-A0A536QQ50-F1
#
_entry.id   AF-A0A536QQ50-F1
#
_cell.length_a   1.000
_cell.length_b   1.000
_cell.length_c   1.000
_cell.angle_alpha   90.00
_cell.angle_beta   90.00
_cell.angle_gamma   90.00
#
_symmetry.space_group_name_H-M   'P 1'
#
loop_
_entity.id
_entity.type
_entity.pdbx_description
1 polymer ?
#
loop_
_entity_poly.entity_id
_entity_poly.type
_entity_poly.pdbx_seq_one_letter_code
_entity_poly.pdbx_strand_id
1 'polypeptide(L)'
;MKVRVEATVRVHLRVTHVVSISGGLAADRAGAWHRRWTPSGEVNSNVTVAPIVRQFDGAALLRALEAATARLEAGADEVNALNVYPVPDGDTGTNMLHTMRAAVKHAREAEPTIDKVSAAAAYGALMGARGNSGVILSQVIR
;
A
#
# COMPACT_ATOMS: atom_id res chain seq x y z
N MET A 1 -4.18 39.57 -22.09
CA MET A 1 -5.26 38.66 -21.66
C MET A 1 -4.68 37.72 -20.60
N LYS A 2 -5.09 37.83 -19.33
CA LYS A 2 -4.48 37.12 -18.19
C LYS A 2 -5.39 35.94 -17.84
N VAL A 3 -5.03 34.73 -18.26
CA VAL A 3 -5.78 33.51 -17.94
C VAL A 3 -5.36 33.07 -16.53
N ARG A 4 -6.33 32.94 -15.61
CA ARG A 4 -6.13 32.37 -14.28
C ARG A 4 -6.55 30.89 -14.34
N VAL A 5 -5.63 29.99 -14.01
CA VAL A 5 -5.95 28.57 -13.82
C VAL A 5 -5.84 28.30 -12.32
N GLU A 6 -6.96 27.94 -11.69
CA GLU A 6 -7.00 27.50 -10.30
C GLU A 6 -6.96 25.96 -10.28
N ALA A 7 -5.98 25.38 -9.59
CA ALA A 7 -5.86 23.93 -9.42
C ALA A 7 -5.96 23.59 -7.93
N THR A 8 -6.98 22.81 -7.57
CA THR A 8 -7.21 22.37 -6.19
C THR A 8 -6.63 20.97 -6.01
N VAL A 9 -5.56 20.84 -5.21
CA VAL A 9 -5.03 19.53 -4.80
C VAL A 9 -5.76 19.10 -3.53
N ARG A 10 -6.59 18.06 -3.62
CA ARG A 10 -7.30 17.48 -2.47
C ARG A 10 -6.50 16.30 -1.91
N VAL A 11 -5.83 16.50 -0.78
CA VAL A 11 -5.18 15.41 -0.03
C VAL A 11 -6.20 14.85 0.97
N HIS A 12 -6.67 13.62 0.77
CA HIS A 12 -7.54 12.94 1.73
C HIS A 12 -6.70 12.38 2.88
N LEU A 13 -6.57 13.14 3.96
CA LEU A 13 -6.12 12.64 5.25
C LEU A 13 -7.37 12.28 6.06
N ARG A 14 -7.38 11.16 6.78
CA ARG A 14 -8.44 10.84 7.76
C ARG A 14 -8.32 11.78 8.96
N VAL A 15 -8.70 13.04 8.78
CA VAL A 15 -8.99 14.01 9.84
C VAL A 15 -10.17 14.82 9.33
N THR A 16 -11.15 15.10 10.18
CA THR A 16 -12.47 15.64 9.87
C THR A 16 -12.49 17.08 9.31
N HIS A 17 -11.37 17.61 8.82
CA HIS A 17 -11.28 18.95 8.22
C HIS A 17 -10.45 18.92 6.94
N VAL A 18 -11.07 19.39 5.85
CA VAL A 18 -10.41 19.63 4.55
C VAL A 18 -9.72 20.99 4.64
N VAL A 19 -8.39 21.02 4.58
CA VAL A 19 -7.64 22.27 4.42
C VAL A 19 -7.59 22.60 2.92
N SER A 20 -8.19 23.72 2.53
CA SER A 20 -8.12 24.23 1.16
C SER A 20 -6.93 25.16 1.04
N ILE A 21 -5.92 24.75 0.28
CA ILE A 21 -4.73 25.56 -0.02
C ILE A 21 -4.90 26.10 -1.45
N SER A 22 -5.07 27.42 -1.59
CA SER A 22 -5.05 28.09 -2.89
C SER A 22 -3.69 28.73 -3.13
N GLY A 23 -3.12 28.51 -4.32
CA GLY A 23 -1.88 29.13 -4.78
C GLY A 23 -1.99 29.47 -6.25
N GLY A 24 -1.50 30.65 -6.65
CA GLY A 24 -1.48 31.09 -8.05
C GLY A 24 -0.07 31.05 -8.64
N LEU A 25 0.05 30.65 -9.90
CA LEU A 25 1.27 30.84 -10.70
C LEU A 25 1.30 32.27 -11.25
N ALA A 26 2.39 32.99 -11.01
CA ALA A 26 2.63 34.30 -11.61
C ALA A 26 4.01 34.30 -12.30
N ALA A 27 4.03 34.70 -13.57
CA ALA A 27 5.27 34.97 -14.30
C ALA A 27 5.73 36.40 -14.02
N ASP A 28 7.03 36.61 -13.88
CA ASP A 28 7.60 37.96 -13.81
C ASP A 28 7.62 38.63 -15.20
N ARG A 29 8.10 39.89 -15.25
CA ARG A 29 8.17 40.66 -16.51
C ARG A 29 9.16 40.08 -17.52
N ALA A 30 10.04 39.18 -17.11
CA ALA A 30 10.98 38.46 -17.98
C ALA A 30 10.44 37.08 -18.41
N GLY A 31 9.22 36.71 -17.98
CA GLY A 31 8.59 35.43 -18.32
C GLY A 31 9.05 34.26 -17.45
N ALA A 32 9.85 34.50 -16.40
CA ALA A 32 10.26 33.45 -15.48
C ALA A 32 9.14 33.14 -14.48
N TRP A 33 8.81 31.86 -14.34
CA TRP A 33 7.78 31.37 -13.45
C TRP A 33 8.33 31.21 -12.04
N HIS A 34 7.84 32.02 -11.10
CA HIS A 34 8.23 31.93 -9.69
C HIS A 34 7.09 31.38 -8.85
N ARG A 35 7.36 30.34 -8.05
CA ARG A 35 6.43 29.83 -7.05
C ARG A 35 6.45 30.75 -5.82
N ARG A 36 5.58 31.76 -5.78
CA ARG A 36 5.33 32.53 -4.56
C ARG A 36 4.14 31.92 -3.83
N TRP A 37 4.41 31.16 -2.79
CA TRP A 37 3.39 30.62 -1.90
C TRP A 37 3.17 31.61 -0.75
N THR A 38 2.01 32.25 -0.72
CA THR A 38 1.58 33.08 0.42
C THR A 38 0.49 32.33 1.16
N PRO A 39 0.78 31.70 2.32
CA PRO A 39 -0.29 31.14 3.15
C PRO A 39 -1.18 32.27 3.64
N SER A 40 -2.44 32.27 3.22
CA SER A 40 -3.50 33.09 3.80
C SER A 40 -4.41 32.18 4.62
N GLY A 41 -4.06 31.97 5.88
CA GLY A 41 -4.86 31.19 6.83
C GLY A 41 -4.08 30.89 8.10
N GLU A 42 -4.77 30.86 9.25
CA GLU A 42 -4.19 30.41 10.51
C GLU A 42 -3.82 28.93 10.40
N VAL A 43 -2.51 28.66 10.42
CA VAL A 43 -2.00 27.30 10.52
C VAL A 43 -2.23 26.84 11.96
N ASN A 44 -3.34 26.14 12.20
CA ASN A 44 -3.54 25.42 13.45
C ASN A 44 -2.44 24.36 13.57
N SER A 45 -1.50 24.57 14.49
CA SER A 45 -0.28 23.77 14.68
C SER A 45 -0.53 22.36 15.23
N ASN A 46 -1.79 21.96 15.43
CA ASN A 46 -2.19 20.63 15.91
C ASN A 46 -2.36 19.59 14.80
N VAL A 47 -1.68 19.75 13.67
CA VAL A 47 -1.59 18.70 12.66
C VAL A 47 -0.46 17.76 13.05
N THR A 48 -0.81 16.65 13.70
CA THR A 48 0.10 15.52 13.86
C THR A 48 0.27 14.86 12.49
N VAL A 49 1.28 15.28 11.72
CA VAL A 49 1.71 14.53 10.54
C VAL A 49 2.28 13.22 11.07
N ALA A 50 1.56 12.12 10.88
CA ALA A 50 2.11 10.80 11.18
C ALA A 50 3.46 10.70 10.46
N PRO A 51 4.55 10.32 11.17
CA PRO A 51 5.87 10.27 10.56
C PRO A 51 5.80 9.39 9.32
N ILE A 52 6.22 9.93 8.17
CA ILE A 52 6.51 9.11 6.99
C ILE A 52 7.50 8.05 7.47
N VAL A 53 7.15 6.77 7.34
CA VAL A 53 8.02 5.66 7.73
C VAL A 53 9.36 5.85 7.02
N ARG A 54 10.37 6.31 7.75
CA ARG A 54 11.70 6.61 7.20
C ARG A 54 12.55 5.37 6.98
N GLN A 55 12.09 4.23 7.50
CA GLN A 55 12.84 2.97 7.49
C GLN A 55 11.86 1.80 7.39
N PHE A 56 11.95 1.04 6.30
CA PHE A 56 11.21 -0.20 6.10
C PHE A 56 12.13 -1.33 6.52
N ASP A 57 11.91 -1.90 7.71
CA ASP A 57 12.71 -2.99 8.29
C ASP A 57 11.97 -4.34 8.21
N GLY A 58 12.58 -5.41 8.73
CA GLY A 58 11.97 -6.74 8.71
C GLY A 58 10.66 -6.80 9.50
N ALA A 59 10.56 -6.06 10.60
CA ALA A 59 9.32 -5.96 11.36
C ALA A 59 8.21 -5.25 10.57
N ALA A 60 8.54 -4.21 9.80
CA ALA A 60 7.61 -3.55 8.89
C ALA A 60 7.16 -4.47 7.76
N LEU A 61 8.08 -5.26 7.19
CA LEU A 61 7.74 -6.27 6.18
C LEU A 61 6.81 -7.35 6.75
N LEU A 62 7.10 -7.88 7.94
CA LEU A 62 6.23 -8.87 8.60
C LEU A 62 4.83 -8.30 8.82
N ARG A 63 4.70 -7.08 9.34
CA ARG A 63 3.39 -6.42 9.51
C ARG A 63 2.66 -6.23 8.18
N ALA A 64 3.38 -5.91 7.10
CA ALA A 64 2.79 -5.79 5.78
C ALA A 64 2.26 -7.14 5.26
N LEU A 65 3.01 -8.23 5.47
CA LEU A 65 2.59 -9.59 5.11
C LEU A 65 1.36 -10.03 5.93
N GLU A 66 1.33 -9.74 7.23
CA GLU A 66 0.18 -10.01 8.09
C GLU A 66 -1.06 -9.23 7.65
N ALA A 67 -0.91 -7.92 7.36
CA ALA A 67 -1.99 -7.08 6.89
C ALA A 67 -2.53 -7.53 5.52
N ALA A 68 -1.64 -7.90 4.59
CA ALA A 68 -2.02 -8.46 3.29
C ALA A 68 -2.76 -9.79 3.45
N THR A 69 -2.29 -10.67 4.35
CA THR A 69 -2.93 -11.96 4.64
C THR A 69 -4.33 -11.76 5.21
N ALA A 70 -4.49 -10.86 6.19
CA ALA A 70 -5.80 -10.54 6.78
C ALA A 70 -6.76 -9.94 5.74
N ARG A 71 -6.24 -9.14 4.81
CA ARG A 71 -7.06 -8.56 3.75
C ARG A 71 -7.49 -9.60 2.72
N LEU A 72 -6.61 -10.54 2.38
CA LEU A 72 -6.92 -11.68 1.52
C LEU A 72 -7.92 -12.62 2.19
N GLU A 73 -7.79 -12.85 3.50
CA GLU A 73 -8.73 -13.65 4.28
C GLU A 73 -10.15 -13.08 4.21
N ALA A 74 -10.28 -11.76 4.41
CA ALA A 74 -11.58 -11.08 4.31
C ALA A 74 -12.16 -11.08 2.89
N GLY A 75 -11.34 -11.27 1.85
CA GLY A 75 -11.73 -11.28 0.44
C GLY A 75 -11.64 -12.64 -0.23
N ALA A 76 -11.39 -13.73 0.51
CA ALA A 76 -11.07 -15.03 -0.10
C ALA A 76 -12.26 -15.57 -0.93
N ASP A 77 -13.49 -15.39 -0.43
CA ASP A 77 -14.70 -15.81 -1.13
C ASP A 77 -14.97 -14.95 -2.37
N GLU A 78 -14.68 -13.65 -2.31
CA GLU A 78 -14.75 -12.77 -3.47
C GLU A 78 -13.76 -13.23 -4.55
N VAL A 79 -12.51 -13.52 -4.16
CA VAL A 79 -11.48 -14.04 -5.08
C VAL A 79 -11.88 -15.41 -5.64
N ASN A 80 -12.45 -16.29 -4.82
CA ASN A 80 -13.01 -17.58 -5.28
C ASN A 80 -14.08 -17.36 -6.35
N ALA A 81 -14.95 -16.36 -6.19
CA ALA A 81 -16.01 -16.04 -7.14
C ALA A 81 -15.51 -15.36 -8.43
N LEU A 82 -14.34 -14.71 -8.39
CA LEU A 82 -13.74 -14.08 -9.58
C LEU A 82 -13.17 -15.10 -10.57
N ASN A 83 -12.67 -16.25 -10.10
CA ASN A 83 -12.11 -17.26 -10.99
C ASN A 83 -13.22 -18.06 -11.69
N VAL A 84 -13.59 -17.64 -12.90
CA VAL A 84 -14.69 -18.22 -13.68
C VAL A 84 -14.23 -18.98 -14.92
N TYR A 85 -12.93 -19.28 -15.08
CA TYR A 85 -12.40 -19.89 -16.31
C TYR A 85 -11.64 -21.21 -16.09
N PRO A 86 -11.88 -22.28 -16.89
CA PRO A 86 -13.03 -22.53 -17.77
C PRO A 86 -14.28 -23.02 -17.00
N VAL A 87 -14.09 -23.46 -15.75
CA VAL A 87 -15.12 -23.87 -14.79
C VAL A 87 -14.72 -23.30 -13.43
N PRO A 88 -15.64 -22.68 -12.67
CA PRO A 88 -15.33 -22.21 -11.32
C PRO A 88 -14.88 -23.37 -10.43
N ASP A 89 -13.62 -23.37 -10.03
CA ASP A 89 -13.08 -24.30 -9.02
C ASP A 89 -13.42 -23.87 -7.59
N GLY A 90 -13.74 -22.58 -7.42
CA GLY A 90 -14.22 -22.01 -6.16
C GLY A 90 -13.18 -22.03 -5.04
N ASP A 91 -11.91 -22.29 -5.37
CA ASP A 91 -10.84 -22.50 -4.38
C ASP A 91 -9.66 -21.53 -4.56
N THR A 92 -9.67 -20.67 -5.58
CA THR A 92 -8.56 -19.77 -5.93
C THR A 92 -8.10 -18.90 -4.76
N GLY A 93 -9.03 -18.20 -4.11
CA GLY A 93 -8.77 -17.37 -2.93
C GLY A 93 -8.38 -18.18 -1.70
N THR A 94 -8.98 -19.36 -1.52
CA THR A 94 -8.62 -20.29 -0.42
C THR A 94 -7.19 -20.82 -0.56
N ASN A 95 -6.79 -21.18 -1.78
CA ASN A 95 -5.45 -21.62 -2.13
C ASN A 95 -4.42 -20.51 -1.89
N MET A 96 -4.70 -19.28 -2.34
CA MET A 96 -3.84 -18.12 -2.08
C MET A 96 -3.72 -17.81 -0.58
N LEU A 97 -4.82 -17.92 0.18
CA LEU A 97 -4.81 -17.68 1.62
C LEU A 97 -3.98 -18.72 2.37
N HIS A 98 -4.04 -19.99 1.97
CA HIS A 98 -3.17 -21.03 2.52
C HIS A 98 -1.69 -20.73 2.29
N THR A 99 -1.32 -20.31 1.07
CA THR A 99 0.05 -19.88 0.75
C THR A 99 0.51 -18.71 1.61
N MET A 100 -0.31 -17.66 1.74
CA MET A 100 0.02 -16.48 2.55
C MET A 100 0.16 -16.80 4.04
N ARG A 101 -0.72 -17.63 4.59
CA ARG A 101 -0.62 -18.07 5.99
C ARG A 101 0.66 -18.85 6.25
N ALA A 102 1.08 -19.70 5.31
CA ALA A 102 2.34 -20.42 5.42
C ALA A 102 3.56 -19.47 5.33
N ALA A 103 3.51 -18.48 4.44
CA ALA A 103 4.53 -17.43 4.34
C ALA A 103 4.67 -16.65 5.66
N VAL A 104 3.55 -16.14 6.19
CA VAL A 104 3.53 -15.40 7.46
C VAL A 104 4.01 -16.27 8.62
N LYS A 105 3.62 -17.54 8.68
CA LYS A 105 4.07 -18.46 9.74
C LYS A 105 5.61 -18.52 9.81
N HIS A 106 6.27 -18.76 8.68
CA HIS A 106 7.73 -18.83 8.65
C HIS A 106 8.37 -17.46 8.88
N ALA A 107 7.80 -16.39 8.33
CA ALA A 107 8.28 -15.02 8.54
C ALA A 107 8.26 -14.59 10.01
N ARG A 108 7.30 -15.08 10.82
CA ARG A 108 7.23 -14.83 12.27
C ARG A 108 8.36 -15.47 13.06
N GLU A 109 8.90 -16.58 12.56
CA GLU A 109 9.97 -17.34 13.21
C GLU A 109 11.37 -16.80 12.87
N ALA A 110 11.46 -15.86 11.91
CA ALA A 110 12.71 -15.26 11.47
C ALA A 110 13.16 -14.09 12.37
N GLU A 111 14.47 -13.82 12.35
CA GLU A 111 15.00 -12.57 12.91
C GLU A 111 14.37 -11.35 12.19
N PRO A 112 14.11 -10.23 12.89
CA PRO A 112 13.34 -9.11 12.35
C PRO A 112 14.13 -8.20 11.39
N THR A 113 15.01 -8.77 10.57
CA THR A 113 15.73 -8.10 9.50
C THR A 113 15.04 -8.36 8.16
N ILE A 114 15.19 -7.44 7.20
CA ILE A 114 14.49 -7.55 5.90
C ILE A 114 14.87 -8.84 5.18
N ASP A 115 16.16 -9.19 5.16
CA ASP A 115 16.71 -10.35 4.46
C ASP A 115 16.20 -11.68 5.05
N LYS A 116 16.10 -11.77 6.38
CA LYS A 116 15.64 -12.99 7.06
C LYS A 116 14.13 -13.15 6.93
N VAL A 117 13.36 -12.07 7.12
CA VAL A 117 11.91 -12.10 6.97
C VAL A 117 11.50 -12.39 5.52
N SER A 118 12.14 -11.78 4.53
CA SER A 118 11.83 -12.02 3.12
C SER A 118 12.16 -13.45 2.70
N ALA A 119 13.35 -13.96 3.07
CA ALA A 119 13.75 -15.33 2.77
C ALA A 119 12.83 -16.37 3.42
N ALA A 120 12.45 -16.16 4.69
CA ALA A 120 11.54 -17.05 5.39
C ALA A 120 10.12 -16.99 4.81
N ALA A 121 9.62 -15.81 4.44
CA ALA A 121 8.34 -15.65 3.76
C ALA A 121 8.30 -16.36 2.41
N ALA A 122 9.34 -16.20 1.59
CA ALA A 122 9.50 -16.86 0.30
C ALA A 122 9.53 -18.39 0.45
N TYR A 123 10.32 -18.91 1.40
CA TYR A 123 10.36 -20.33 1.71
C TYR A 123 9.00 -20.85 2.19
N GLY A 124 8.35 -20.15 3.12
CA GLY A 124 7.03 -20.53 3.63
C GLY A 124 5.95 -20.51 2.56
N ALA A 125 5.97 -19.53 1.66
CA ALA A 125 5.07 -19.47 0.52
C ALA A 125 5.30 -20.65 -0.43
N LEU A 126 6.55 -20.99 -0.74
CA LEU A 126 6.89 -22.11 -1.62
C LEU A 126 6.45 -23.45 -1.02
N MET A 127 6.73 -23.69 0.26
CA MET A 127 6.38 -24.94 0.94
C MET A 127 4.88 -25.07 1.24
N GLY A 128 4.18 -23.95 1.39
CA GLY A 128 2.75 -23.89 1.66
C GLY A 128 1.87 -23.69 0.42
N ALA A 129 2.47 -23.62 -0.76
CA ALA A 129 1.76 -23.38 -2.01
C ALA A 129 0.69 -24.46 -2.26
N ARG A 130 -0.54 -24.04 -2.57
CA ARG A 130 -1.64 -24.93 -2.95
C ARG A 130 -2.27 -24.52 -4.26
N GLY A 131 -2.55 -25.51 -5.11
CA GLY A 131 -3.10 -25.28 -6.43
C GLY A 131 -2.23 -24.36 -7.30
N ASN A 132 -2.76 -23.97 -8.45
CA ASN A 132 -2.04 -23.11 -9.39
C ASN A 132 -1.88 -21.69 -8.84
N SER A 133 -2.94 -21.16 -8.22
CA SER A 133 -2.92 -19.79 -7.66
C SER A 133 -1.91 -19.65 -6.52
N GLY A 134 -1.79 -20.66 -5.66
CA GLY A 134 -0.79 -20.67 -4.61
C GLY A 134 0.64 -20.82 -5.13
N VAL A 135 0.86 -21.64 -6.17
CA VAL A 135 2.19 -21.75 -6.81
C VAL A 135 2.59 -20.42 -7.44
N ILE A 136 1.72 -19.77 -8.21
CA ILE A 136 2.00 -18.46 -8.82
C ILE A 136 2.29 -17.42 -7.73
N LEU A 137 1.47 -17.36 -6.68
CA LEU A 137 1.66 -16.42 -5.58
C LEU A 137 3.00 -16.64 -4.87
N SER A 138 3.44 -17.89 -4.70
CA SER A 138 4.76 -18.16 -4.10
C SER A 138 5.92 -17.63 -4.96
N GLN A 139 5.75 -17.54 -6.27
CA GLN A 139 6.75 -16.94 -7.17
C GLN A 139 6.76 -15.41 -7.10
N VAL A 140 5.64 -14.77 -6.73
CA VAL A 140 5.59 -13.31 -6.51
C VAL A 140 6.28 -12.93 -5.21
N ILE A 141 6.20 -13.79 -4.19
CA ILE A 141 6.80 -13.56 -2.87
C ILE A 141 8.30 -13.85 -2.86
N ARG A 142 8.76 -14.81 -3.69
CA ARG A 142 10.16 -15.23 -3.81
C ARG A 142 11.00 -14.30 -4.66
#